data_AF-A0A6I7X3Y5-F1
#
_entry.id   AF-A0A6I7X3Y5-F1
#
_cell.length_a   1.000
_cell.length_b   1.000
_cell.length_c   1.000
_cell.angle_alpha   90.00
_cell.angle_beta   90.00
_cell.angle_gamma   90.00
#
_symmetry.space_group_name_H-M   'P 1'
#
loop_
_entity.id
_entity.type
_entity.pdbx_description
1 polymer ?
#
loop_
_entity_poly.entity_id
_entity_poly.type
_entity_poly.pdbx_seq_one_letter_code
_entity_poly.pdbx_strand_id
1 'polypeptide(L)'
;IATIAKGFSNSSNTKSFPSVTVDLYGSGAVVLGFIMEEHDDGLVTVFVPSSPVLTIGNVYIVKAEQMSLINAKSQDVADCLSKWGMGSKKLLSKQE
;
A
#
# COMPACT_ATOMS: atom_id res chain seq x y z
N ILE A 1 -4.33 -10.50 -12.00
CA ILE A 1 -3.75 -9.31 -12.66
C ILE A 1 -4.80 -8.21 -12.88
N ALA A 2 -5.94 -8.48 -13.54
CA ALA A 2 -6.97 -7.46 -13.81
C ALA A 2 -7.58 -6.78 -12.57
N THR A 3 -7.68 -7.48 -11.43
CA THR A 3 -8.29 -6.96 -10.19
C THR A 3 -7.46 -5.85 -9.53
N ILE A 4 -6.13 -5.99 -9.50
CA ILE A 4 -5.23 -5.00 -8.89
C ILE A 4 -5.18 -3.74 -9.77
N ALA A 5 -5.04 -3.89 -11.09
CA ALA A 5 -5.07 -2.76 -12.02
C ALA A 5 -6.41 -2.01 -11.97
N LYS A 6 -7.54 -2.72 -11.78
CA LYS A 6 -8.86 -2.11 -11.56
C LYS A 6 -8.98 -1.40 -10.22
N GLY A 7 -8.33 -1.92 -9.17
CA GLY A 7 -8.27 -1.27 -7.84
C GLY A 7 -7.54 0.07 -7.84
N PHE A 8 -6.68 0.32 -8.84
CA PHE A 8 -6.04 1.62 -9.08
C PHE A 8 -6.80 2.53 -10.05
N SER A 9 -7.83 2.02 -10.77
CA SER A 9 -8.56 2.78 -11.79
C SER A 9 -9.74 3.57 -11.20
N ASN A 10 -9.91 4.81 -11.66
CA ASN A 10 -10.95 5.76 -11.20
C ASN A 10 -12.36 5.46 -11.77
N SER A 11 -12.81 4.20 -11.68
CA SER A 11 -14.20 3.85 -11.98
C SER A 11 -15.01 3.99 -10.69
N SER A 12 -16.09 4.76 -10.73
CA SER A 12 -16.96 5.16 -9.59
C SER A 12 -17.61 4.02 -8.80
N ASN A 13 -17.26 2.76 -9.07
CA ASN A 13 -17.84 1.55 -8.47
C ASN A 13 -16.80 0.49 -8.06
N THR A 14 -15.49 0.79 -8.12
CA THR A 14 -14.42 -0.12 -7.67
C THR A 14 -13.85 0.34 -6.33
N LYS A 15 -13.92 -0.51 -5.30
CA LYS A 15 -13.30 -0.25 -4.00
C LYS A 15 -11.79 -0.02 -4.20
N SER A 16 -11.33 1.18 -3.86
CA SER A 16 -9.90 1.51 -3.79
C SER A 16 -9.29 0.82 -2.58
N PHE A 17 -8.20 0.09 -2.74
CA PHE A 17 -7.54 -0.57 -1.60
C PHE A 17 -6.84 0.47 -0.71
N PRO A 18 -7.09 0.49 0.61
CA PRO A 18 -6.40 1.40 1.52
C PRO A 18 -4.89 1.23 1.44
N SER A 19 -4.16 2.35 1.44
CA SER A 19 -2.71 2.34 1.34
C SER A 19 -2.06 2.41 2.72
N VAL A 20 -0.94 1.70 2.90
CA VAL A 20 -0.23 1.60 4.17
C VAL A 20 1.28 1.72 3.98
N THR A 21 1.96 2.24 4.99
CA THR A 21 3.37 1.90 5.25
C THR A 21 3.43 0.70 6.19
N VAL A 22 4.41 -0.18 6.01
CA VAL A 22 4.62 -1.35 6.87
C VAL A 22 6.10 -1.46 7.24
N ASP A 23 6.41 -1.55 8.54
CA ASP A 23 7.75 -1.94 9.00
C ASP A 23 7.83 -3.46 9.11
N LEU A 24 8.28 -4.10 8.04
CA LEU A 24 8.34 -5.57 7.95
C LEU A 24 9.35 -6.19 8.92
N TYR A 25 10.38 -5.44 9.32
CA TYR A 25 11.56 -5.99 10.01
C TYR A 25 11.92 -5.26 11.31
N GLY A 26 11.14 -4.25 11.72
CA GLY A 26 11.41 -3.44 12.92
C GLY A 26 12.70 -2.62 12.80
N SER A 27 13.08 -2.25 11.58
CA SER A 27 14.41 -1.68 11.28
C SER A 27 14.40 -0.18 11.01
N GLY A 28 13.21 0.45 11.02
CA GLY A 28 13.03 1.84 10.60
C GLY A 28 12.94 2.02 9.08
N ALA A 29 13.14 0.96 8.29
CA ALA A 29 12.83 0.94 6.87
C ALA A 29 11.40 0.42 6.65
N VAL A 30 10.56 1.24 6.02
CA VAL A 30 9.15 0.91 5.75
C VAL A 30 8.92 0.66 4.26
N VAL A 31 7.99 -0.24 3.96
CA VAL A 31 7.51 -0.51 2.59
C VAL A 31 6.14 0.12 2.36
N LEU A 32 5.84 0.49 1.13
CA LEU A 32 4.50 0.92 0.71
C LEU A 32 3.68 -0.31 0.27
N GLY A 33 2.46 -0.41 0.75
CA GLY A 33 1.56 -1.51 0.43
C GLY A 33 0.09 -1.10 0.41
N PHE A 34 -0.75 -2.10 0.12
CA PHE A 34 -2.19 -1.96 0.07
C PHE A 34 -2.84 -3.05 0.93
N ILE A 35 -3.80 -2.67 1.76
CA ILE A 35 -4.58 -3.61 2.58
C ILE A 35 -5.49 -4.41 1.64
N MET A 36 -5.34 -5.74 1.66
CA MET A 36 -6.17 -6.67 0.91
C MET A 36 -7.32 -7.22 1.76
N GLU A 37 -7.03 -7.54 3.03
CA GLU A 37 -7.96 -8.20 3.95
C GLU A 37 -7.55 -7.93 5.41
N GLU A 38 -8.52 -7.67 6.28
CA GLU A 38 -8.36 -7.60 7.74
C GLU A 38 -8.86 -8.91 8.37
N HIS A 39 -8.15 -9.42 9.36
CA HIS A 39 -8.48 -10.65 10.08
C HIS A 39 -8.95 -10.35 11.50
N ASP A 40 -9.73 -11.28 12.08
CA ASP A 40 -10.36 -11.12 13.41
C ASP A 40 -9.34 -11.05 14.57
N ASP A 41 -8.10 -11.46 14.36
CA ASP A 41 -7.02 -11.54 15.36
C ASP A 41 -6.04 -10.35 15.31
N GLY A 42 -6.39 -9.28 14.59
CA GLY A 42 -5.55 -8.10 14.42
C GLY A 42 -4.39 -8.31 13.43
N LEU A 43 -4.41 -9.41 12.68
CA LEU A 43 -3.58 -9.58 11.50
C LEU A 43 -4.22 -8.88 10.29
N VAL A 44 -3.37 -8.46 9.36
CA VAL A 44 -3.77 -7.79 8.13
C VAL A 44 -2.96 -8.36 6.97
N THR A 45 -3.65 -8.77 5.91
CA THR A 45 -3.02 -9.14 4.63
C THR A 45 -2.72 -7.87 3.84
N VAL A 46 -1.43 -7.64 3.55
CA VAL A 46 -0.95 -6.50 2.78
C VAL A 46 -0.25 -6.98 1.51
N PHE A 47 -0.65 -6.43 0.36
CA PHE A 47 0.10 -6.58 -0.88
C PHE A 47 1.13 -5.46 -1.00
N VAL A 48 2.41 -5.83 -1.17
CA VAL A 48 3.54 -4.92 -1.34
C VAL A 48 4.07 -5.06 -2.77
N PRO A 49 3.79 -4.09 -3.66
CA PRO A 49 4.24 -4.14 -5.04
C PRO A 49 5.76 -4.00 -5.17
N SER A 50 6.30 -4.54 -6.26
CA SER A 50 7.69 -4.35 -6.67
C SER A 50 7.79 -3.16 -7.61
N SER A 51 8.48 -2.09 -7.20
CA SER A 51 8.69 -0.93 -8.06
C SER A 51 9.65 -1.26 -9.22
N PRO A 52 9.38 -0.79 -10.46
CA PRO A 52 8.24 0.03 -10.89
C PRO A 52 7.02 -0.78 -11.36
N VAL A 53 7.09 -2.11 -11.34
CA VAL A 53 6.06 -3.02 -11.90
C VAL A 53 5.01 -3.36 -10.85
N LEU A 54 3.98 -2.53 -10.74
CA LEU A 54 2.93 -2.62 -9.70
C LEU A 54 2.10 -3.91 -9.72
N THR A 55 2.11 -4.66 -10.82
CA THR A 55 1.36 -5.91 -10.97
C THR A 55 2.08 -7.11 -10.36
N ILE A 56 3.34 -6.95 -9.98
CA ILE A 56 4.18 -7.97 -9.34
C ILE A 56 4.52 -7.46 -7.94
N GLY A 57 4.58 -8.36 -6.97
CA GLY A 57 4.88 -8.01 -5.59
C GLY A 57 4.81 -9.22 -4.68
N ASN A 58 4.93 -8.96 -3.39
CA ASN A 58 4.80 -9.96 -2.34
C ASN A 58 3.53 -9.70 -1.54
N VAL A 59 3.00 -10.76 -0.94
CA VAL A 59 1.93 -10.66 0.06
C VAL A 59 2.53 -10.95 1.41
N TYR A 60 2.21 -10.10 2.38
CA TYR A 60 2.62 -10.27 3.76
C TYR A 60 1.38 -10.30 4.66
N ILE A 61 1.43 -11.13 5.69
CA ILE A 61 0.49 -11.08 6.80
C ILE A 61 1.26 -10.45 7.96
N VAL A 62 0.79 -9.30 8.42
CA VAL A 62 1.45 -8.50 9.46
C VAL A 62 0.45 -8.16 10.56
N LYS A 63 0.95 -7.81 11.74
CA LYS A 63 0.07 -7.25 12.77
C LYS A 63 -0.29 -5.81 12.42
N ALA A 64 -1.49 -5.38 12.79
CA ALA A 64 -1.94 -4.00 12.59
C ALA A 64 -1.01 -2.95 13.24
N GLU A 65 -0.32 -3.30 14.33
CA GLU A 65 0.67 -2.43 15.00
C GLU A 65 1.93 -2.15 14.17
N GLN A 66 2.23 -2.97 13.16
CA GLN A 66 3.40 -2.82 12.28
C GLN A 66 3.13 -1.93 11.07
N MET A 67 1.90 -1.44 10.92
CA MET A 67 1.48 -0.64 9.77
C MET A 67 0.95 0.73 10.17
N SER A 68 0.99 1.66 9.22
CA SER A 68 0.38 2.98 9.38
C SER A 68 -0.38 3.36 8.11
N LEU A 69 -1.64 3.78 8.25
CA LEU A 69 -2.49 4.16 7.13
C LEU A 69 -1.98 5.43 6.46
N ILE A 70 -1.76 5.38 5.15
CA ILE A 70 -1.39 6.55 4.37
C ILE A 70 -2.65 7.33 4.04
N ASN A 71 -2.75 8.56 4.52
CA ASN A 71 -3.85 9.49 4.23
C ASN A 71 -3.68 10.14 2.83
N ALA A 72 -3.62 9.30 1.79
CA ALA A 72 -3.51 9.71 0.40
C ALA A 72 -4.38 8.80 -0.48
N LYS A 73 -4.66 9.22 -1.71
CA LYS A 73 -5.37 8.37 -2.66
C LYS A 73 -4.46 7.22 -3.05
N SER A 74 -5.01 6.01 -3.23
CA SER A 74 -4.23 4.84 -3.64
C SER A 74 -3.50 5.06 -4.98
N GLN A 75 -4.03 5.92 -5.85
CA GLN A 75 -3.36 6.36 -7.07
C GLN A 75 -2.07 7.14 -6.79
N ASP A 76 -2.03 8.02 -5.79
CA ASP A 76 -0.82 8.78 -5.47
C ASP A 76 0.31 7.83 -5.01
N VAL A 77 -0.04 6.74 -4.32
CA VAL A 77 0.88 5.69 -3.90
C VAL A 77 1.33 4.83 -5.08
N ALA A 78 0.40 4.44 -5.96
CA ALA A 78 0.71 3.72 -7.20
C ALA A 78 1.64 4.53 -8.11
N ASP A 79 1.37 5.83 -8.29
CA ASP A 79 2.20 6.75 -9.06
C ASP A 79 3.61 6.85 -8.46
N CYS A 80 3.71 7.01 -7.13
CA CYS A 80 4.97 7.01 -6.42
C CYS A 80 5.77 5.72 -6.66
N LEU A 81 5.14 4.55 -6.52
CA LEU A 81 5.77 3.26 -6.75
C LEU A 81 6.18 3.06 -8.22
N SER A 82 5.38 3.50 -9.19
CA SER A 82 5.73 3.42 -10.62
C SER A 82 6.94 4.29 -10.99
N LYS A 83 7.25 5.30 -10.16
CA LYS A 83 8.33 6.26 -10.33
C LYS A 83 9.46 6.04 -9.30
N TRP A 84 9.74 4.78 -8.95
CA TRP A 84 10.84 4.41 -8.04
C TRP A 84 10.79 5.09 -6.66
N GLY A 85 9.59 5.40 -6.17
CA GLY A 85 9.39 6.06 -4.87
C GLY A 85 9.45 7.58 -4.91
N MET A 86 9.62 8.21 -6.08
CA MET A 86 9.55 9.66 -6.19
C MET A 86 8.15 10.18 -5.84
N GLY A 87 8.09 11.16 -4.95
CA GLY A 87 6.83 11.71 -4.42
C GLY A 87 6.45 11.19 -3.03
N SER A 88 7.20 10.23 -2.49
CA SER A 88 7.00 9.68 -1.13
C SER A 88 6.97 10.74 -0.04
N LYS A 89 7.77 11.81 -0.16
CA LYS A 89 7.75 12.95 0.78
C LYS A 89 6.34 13.51 1.00
N LYS A 90 5.54 13.65 -0.06
CA LYS A 90 4.18 14.19 0.00
C LYS A 90 3.18 13.18 0.58
N LEU A 91 3.42 11.88 0.38
CA LEU A 91 2.60 10.81 0.92
C LEU A 91 2.78 10.71 2.44
N LEU A 92 4.03 10.80 2.90
CA LEU A 92 4.39 10.63 4.32
C LEU A 92 4.17 11.92 5.13
N SER A 93 4.24 13.10 4.51
CA SER A 93 3.97 14.38 5.20
C SER A 93 2.49 14.63 5.53
N LYS A 94 1.57 13.76 5.07
CA LYS A 94 0.13 13.88 5.31
C LYS A 94 -0.37 13.06 6.51
N GLN A 95 0.55 12.53 7.32
CA GLN A 95 0.23 11.74 8.51
C GLN A 95 0.14 12.57 9.80
N GLU A 96 0.00 13.89 9.69
CA GLU A 96 -0.30 14.81 10.81
C GLU A 96 -1.79 15.14 10.91
#